data_AF-A0A956D4A2-F1
#
_entry.id   AF-A0A956D4A2-F1
#
_cell.length_a   1.000
_cell.length_b   1.000
_cell.length_c   1.000
_cell.angle_alpha   90.00
_cell.angle_beta   90.00
_cell.angle_gamma   90.00
#
_symmetry.space_group_name_H-M   'P 1'
#
loop_
_entity.id
_entity.type
_entity.pdbx_description
1 polymer ?
#
loop_
_entity_poly.entity_id
_entity_poly.type
_entity_poly.pdbx_seq_one_letter_code
_entity_poly.pdbx_strand_id
1 'polypeptide(L)'
;GGEIGFFLLTPEGHAGSGGTAACADADCCASLDRYRAGAGFLYFSEAGFSDDGSVSHLNVYDSRLTDRKFYFAWEDTYGRSNFDFTDLVTSVEGVECAGAGAACDTGGIGACRAGVTRCSGGELECTPIVEAEAEVCNGVDDDCDGTVDDDAPCPDREVCHDGRCVPNCDVSDEFVCDVGFECDPATGFCIEVACRGISCDAGQICRDGVCAGECEGVVCPHGQQCFRDRCIDPCAGVSCGAGSICRGGICVPGCGQCDGVVCGAGLTCATVGGECTDPSCAGGCGAGTFCREGTCVDACDGAVCPRGAACIAGECVVTDVPPGTDAGTTTRMDGGGSTDVDAGRTGGRGGNPGCGCVVGSEEPAPLAWAAMFGVALAIWRRRR
;
A
#
# COMPACT_ATOMS: atom_id res chain seq x y z
N GLY A 1 -17.86 -15.76 -12.74
CA GLY A 1 -16.61 -16.38 -13.21
C GLY A 1 -16.57 -16.16 -14.69
N GLY A 2 -15.79 -15.17 -15.13
CA GLY A 2 -15.95 -14.39 -16.37
C GLY A 2 -16.02 -12.88 -16.06
N GLU A 3 -15.71 -12.01 -17.03
CA GLU A 3 -15.51 -10.53 -16.97
C GLU A 3 -16.75 -9.74 -16.57
N ILE A 4 -17.27 -10.02 -15.38
CA ILE A 4 -18.46 -9.44 -14.73
C ILE A 4 -19.77 -10.14 -15.10
N GLY A 5 -20.42 -10.74 -14.10
CA GLY A 5 -21.75 -11.34 -14.18
C GLY A 5 -22.80 -10.53 -13.41
N PHE A 6 -23.15 -9.35 -13.91
CA PHE A 6 -24.34 -8.63 -13.42
C PHE A 6 -25.52 -8.98 -14.31
N PHE A 7 -26.70 -9.06 -13.70
CA PHE A 7 -27.94 -9.16 -14.42
C PHE A 7 -28.86 -8.01 -14.01
N LEU A 8 -29.59 -7.46 -14.98
CA LEU A 8 -30.70 -6.57 -14.73
C LEU A 8 -31.99 -7.38 -14.91
N LEU A 9 -32.81 -7.42 -13.86
CA LEU A 9 -34.15 -7.95 -13.95
C LEU A 9 -35.15 -6.79 -14.04
N THR A 10 -35.95 -6.77 -15.09
CA THR A 10 -36.98 -5.76 -15.30
C THR A 10 -38.38 -6.31 -15.03
N PRO A 11 -39.40 -5.47 -14.79
CA PRO A 11 -40.78 -5.90 -14.57
C PRO A 11 -41.66 -5.81 -15.83
N GLU A 12 -41.10 -5.61 -17.04
CA GLU A 12 -41.89 -5.34 -18.25
C GLU A 12 -42.77 -6.52 -18.67
N GLY A 13 -43.92 -6.23 -19.27
CA GLY A 13 -44.77 -7.23 -19.88
C GLY A 13 -44.25 -7.67 -21.26
N HIS A 14 -44.27 -8.98 -21.53
CA HIS A 14 -43.93 -9.55 -22.84
C HIS A 14 -44.93 -9.22 -23.96
N ALA A 15 -46.11 -8.66 -23.63
CA ALA A 15 -47.19 -8.39 -24.56
C ALA A 15 -47.14 -6.95 -25.07
N GLY A 16 -46.48 -6.71 -26.21
CA GLY A 16 -46.63 -5.45 -26.97
C GLY A 16 -45.43 -5.06 -27.83
N SER A 17 -45.40 -5.50 -29.09
CA SER A 17 -44.46 -5.04 -30.13
C SER A 17 -44.72 -3.60 -30.63
N GLY A 18 -45.31 -2.73 -29.80
CA GLY A 18 -45.97 -1.50 -30.23
C GLY A 18 -45.83 -0.27 -29.33
N GLY A 19 -44.96 -0.29 -28.31
CA GLY A 19 -44.50 0.95 -27.67
C GLY A 19 -45.39 1.55 -26.57
N THR A 20 -46.03 0.73 -25.74
CA THR A 20 -46.35 1.17 -24.38
C THR A 20 -45.65 0.23 -23.42
N ALA A 21 -44.48 0.64 -22.97
CA ALA A 21 -43.71 0.01 -21.92
C ALA A 21 -44.53 -0.01 -20.62
N ALA A 22 -45.27 -1.10 -20.41
CA ALA A 22 -46.11 -1.29 -19.23
C ALA A 22 -45.56 -2.47 -18.44
N CYS A 23 -45.50 -2.29 -17.12
CA CYS A 23 -45.15 -3.35 -16.21
C CYS A 23 -46.17 -4.49 -16.32
N ALA A 24 -45.69 -5.73 -16.28
CA ALA A 24 -46.53 -6.91 -16.32
C ALA A 24 -47.60 -6.83 -15.22
N ASP A 25 -48.86 -7.04 -15.57
CA ASP A 25 -49.99 -6.96 -14.63
C ASP A 25 -50.11 -5.63 -13.85
N ALA A 26 -49.55 -4.54 -14.39
CA ALA A 26 -49.45 -3.22 -13.75
C ALA A 26 -48.63 -3.19 -12.44
N ASP A 27 -47.77 -4.19 -12.19
CA ASP A 27 -46.85 -4.25 -11.06
C ASP A 27 -45.40 -4.04 -11.53
N CYS A 28 -44.83 -2.89 -11.17
CA CYS A 28 -43.48 -2.47 -11.56
C CYS A 28 -42.39 -2.95 -10.59
N CYS A 29 -42.69 -3.91 -9.71
CA CYS A 29 -41.68 -4.51 -8.85
C CYS A 29 -41.06 -5.74 -9.55
N ALA A 30 -39.80 -5.63 -9.92
CA ALA A 30 -39.04 -6.77 -10.43
C ALA A 30 -38.74 -7.76 -9.28
N SER A 31 -38.99 -9.05 -9.51
CA SER A 31 -38.60 -10.12 -8.57
C SER A 31 -38.39 -11.44 -9.30
N LEU A 32 -37.52 -12.30 -8.76
CA LEU A 32 -37.23 -13.60 -9.36
C LEU A 32 -38.48 -14.49 -9.48
N ASP A 33 -39.42 -14.39 -8.54
CA ASP A 33 -40.65 -15.19 -8.59
C ASP A 33 -41.57 -14.74 -9.72
N ARG A 34 -41.67 -13.43 -9.97
CA ARG A 34 -42.41 -12.88 -11.11
C ARG A 34 -41.75 -13.25 -12.45
N TYR A 35 -40.42 -13.18 -12.52
CA TYR A 35 -39.66 -13.64 -13.68
C TYR A 35 -39.89 -15.11 -14.00
N ARG A 36 -39.79 -15.98 -13.00
CA ARG A 36 -40.09 -17.42 -13.14
C ARG A 36 -41.55 -17.69 -13.56
N ALA A 37 -42.46 -16.76 -13.27
CA ALA A 37 -43.86 -16.81 -13.70
C ALA A 37 -44.10 -16.22 -15.11
N GLY A 38 -43.05 -15.78 -15.82
CA GLY A 38 -43.12 -15.28 -17.19
C GLY A 38 -43.31 -13.77 -17.31
N ALA A 39 -42.97 -12.98 -16.29
CA ALA A 39 -43.04 -11.52 -16.30
C ALA A 39 -41.64 -10.89 -16.22
N GLY A 40 -41.36 -9.87 -17.05
CA GLY A 40 -40.06 -9.20 -17.05
C GLY A 40 -39.03 -9.86 -17.96
N PHE A 41 -37.94 -9.13 -18.23
CA PHE A 41 -36.80 -9.60 -18.98
C PHE A 41 -35.56 -9.69 -18.08
N LEU A 42 -34.67 -10.60 -18.42
CA LEU A 42 -33.39 -10.79 -17.75
C LEU A 42 -32.27 -10.45 -18.73
N TYR A 43 -31.58 -9.35 -18.45
CA TYR A 43 -30.46 -8.88 -19.27
C TYR A 43 -29.17 -9.23 -18.55
N PHE A 44 -28.27 -9.94 -19.25
CA PHE A 44 -26.95 -10.25 -18.74
C PHE A 44 -25.91 -9.31 -19.36
N SER A 45 -24.85 -9.05 -18.60
CA SER A 45 -23.65 -8.39 -19.13
C SER A 45 -23.00 -9.17 -20.28
N GLU A 46 -23.17 -10.48 -20.34
CA GLU A 46 -22.69 -11.34 -21.43
C GLU A 46 -23.85 -11.70 -22.38
N ALA A 47 -23.76 -11.22 -23.63
CA ALA A 47 -24.82 -11.38 -24.63
C ALA A 47 -25.21 -12.84 -24.90
N GLY A 48 -24.29 -13.79 -24.70
CA GLY A 48 -24.57 -15.22 -24.85
C GLY A 48 -25.56 -15.80 -23.83
N PHE A 49 -25.82 -15.07 -22.74
CA PHE A 49 -26.76 -15.47 -21.68
C PHE A 49 -28.06 -14.66 -21.66
N SER A 50 -28.19 -13.60 -22.47
CA SER A 50 -29.42 -12.80 -22.55
C SER A 50 -30.55 -13.57 -23.24
N ASP A 51 -31.75 -13.51 -22.66
CA ASP A 51 -32.91 -14.31 -23.10
C ASP A 51 -33.62 -13.75 -24.37
N ASP A 52 -33.22 -12.57 -24.85
CA ASP A 52 -33.86 -11.85 -25.95
C ASP A 52 -33.13 -11.97 -27.30
N GLY A 53 -31.93 -12.56 -27.32
CA GLY A 53 -31.18 -12.88 -28.54
C GLY A 53 -30.59 -11.68 -29.28
N SER A 54 -30.49 -10.52 -28.64
CA SER A 54 -29.87 -9.30 -29.20
C SER A 54 -28.37 -9.21 -28.91
N VAL A 55 -27.71 -8.21 -29.50
CA VAL A 55 -26.27 -7.94 -29.34
C VAL A 55 -26.10 -6.71 -28.45
N SER A 56 -25.44 -6.87 -27.29
CA SER A 56 -24.86 -5.81 -26.45
C SER A 56 -25.81 -4.82 -25.75
N HIS A 57 -26.64 -5.25 -24.80
CA HIS A 57 -27.52 -4.36 -24.02
C HIS A 57 -26.88 -3.57 -22.86
N LEU A 58 -25.55 -3.64 -22.73
CA LEU A 58 -24.82 -3.05 -21.61
C LEU A 58 -23.52 -2.38 -22.06
N ASN A 59 -23.32 -1.14 -21.63
CA ASN A 59 -22.01 -0.52 -21.55
C ASN A 59 -21.58 -0.40 -20.08
N VAL A 60 -20.35 -0.79 -19.79
CA VAL A 60 -19.72 -0.60 -18.49
C VAL A 60 -18.64 0.47 -18.61
N TYR A 61 -18.67 1.45 -17.72
CA TYR A 61 -17.65 2.50 -17.66
C TYR A 61 -17.04 2.59 -16.27
N ASP A 62 -15.72 2.59 -16.21
CA ASP A 62 -14.98 2.92 -14.99
C ASP A 62 -15.13 4.40 -14.63
N SER A 63 -15.34 4.66 -13.36
CA SER A 63 -15.33 6.02 -12.83
C SER A 63 -13.92 6.60 -12.83
N ARG A 64 -13.77 7.81 -13.37
CA ARG A 64 -12.51 8.58 -13.33
C ARG A 64 -12.33 9.43 -12.07
N LEU A 65 -13.34 9.45 -11.19
CA LEU A 65 -13.39 10.33 -10.02
C LEU A 65 -13.48 9.57 -8.69
N THR A 66 -13.86 8.30 -8.73
CA THR A 66 -14.13 7.49 -7.55
C THR A 66 -13.65 6.09 -7.85
N ASP A 67 -12.63 5.65 -7.14
CA ASP A 67 -12.09 4.32 -7.32
C ASP A 67 -13.15 3.26 -7.03
N ARG A 68 -13.04 2.11 -7.72
CA ARG A 68 -13.92 0.95 -7.52
C ARG A 68 -15.40 1.28 -7.74
N LYS A 69 -15.68 2.25 -8.62
CA LYS A 69 -17.01 2.63 -9.05
C LYS A 69 -17.18 2.37 -10.54
N PHE A 70 -18.21 1.62 -10.88
CA PHE A 70 -18.59 1.33 -12.26
C PHE A 70 -19.95 1.95 -12.55
N TYR A 71 -20.10 2.46 -13.77
CA TYR A 71 -21.38 2.85 -14.34
C TYR A 71 -21.84 1.77 -15.30
N PHE A 72 -23.07 1.31 -15.13
CA PHE A 72 -23.74 0.37 -16.00
C PHE A 72 -24.83 1.13 -16.74
N ALA A 73 -24.69 1.22 -18.05
CA ALA A 73 -25.60 1.91 -18.94
C ALA A 73 -26.29 0.83 -19.79
N TRP A 74 -27.60 0.68 -19.62
CA TRP A 74 -28.42 -0.34 -20.29
C TRP A 74 -29.23 0.29 -21.42
N GLU A 75 -29.33 -0.43 -22.55
CA GLU A 75 -30.24 -0.11 -23.64
C GLU A 75 -31.42 -1.09 -23.69
N ASP A 76 -32.46 -0.70 -24.42
CA ASP A 76 -33.67 -1.47 -24.69
C ASP A 76 -34.50 -1.82 -23.45
N THR A 77 -34.30 -1.09 -22.33
CA THR A 77 -35.18 -1.16 -21.16
C THR A 77 -36.37 -0.23 -21.37
N TYR A 78 -37.59 -0.72 -21.16
CA TYR A 78 -38.82 0.05 -21.33
C TYR A 78 -39.06 0.68 -22.72
N GLY A 79 -38.96 -0.13 -23.77
CA GLY A 79 -39.66 0.10 -25.05
C GLY A 79 -38.95 0.97 -26.10
N ARG A 80 -39.03 0.49 -27.36
CA ARG A 80 -38.38 0.96 -28.60
C ARG A 80 -36.87 1.13 -28.52
N SER A 81 -36.19 0.19 -29.16
CA SER A 81 -34.77 0.27 -29.45
C SER A 81 -34.40 1.58 -30.15
N ASN A 82 -33.62 2.39 -29.45
CA ASN A 82 -33.08 3.68 -29.88
C ASN A 82 -31.55 3.63 -30.06
N PHE A 83 -30.91 2.50 -29.76
CA PHE A 83 -29.45 2.28 -29.83
C PHE A 83 -28.64 3.30 -29.02
N ASP A 84 -29.25 3.89 -27.98
CA ASP A 84 -28.56 4.73 -27.02
C ASP A 84 -28.67 4.07 -25.63
N PHE A 85 -27.55 3.98 -24.91
CA PHE A 85 -27.49 3.27 -23.63
C PHE A 85 -27.95 4.19 -22.49
N THR A 86 -29.04 4.93 -22.70
CA THR A 86 -29.51 5.96 -21.75
C THR A 86 -30.79 5.61 -21.01
N ASP A 87 -31.37 4.44 -21.27
CA ASP A 87 -32.64 4.03 -20.67
C ASP A 87 -32.52 3.81 -19.16
N LEU A 88 -31.47 3.09 -18.74
CA LEU A 88 -31.11 2.95 -17.34
C LEU A 88 -29.60 3.09 -17.16
N VAL A 89 -29.20 4.13 -16.43
CA VAL A 89 -27.83 4.29 -15.96
C VAL A 89 -27.81 4.10 -14.45
N THR A 90 -27.09 3.08 -13.99
CA THR A 90 -26.84 2.84 -12.57
C THR A 90 -25.35 2.91 -12.28
N SER A 91 -24.98 3.25 -11.06
CA SER A 91 -23.59 3.16 -10.61
C SER A 91 -23.50 2.24 -9.41
N VAL A 92 -22.49 1.39 -9.39
CA VAL A 92 -22.18 0.54 -8.24
C VAL A 92 -20.80 0.89 -7.74
N GLU A 93 -20.70 1.19 -6.44
CA GLU A 93 -19.46 1.50 -5.74
C GLU A 93 -19.02 0.29 -4.92
N GLY A 94 -17.70 0.10 -4.76
CA GLY A 94 -17.13 -0.97 -3.96
C GLY A 94 -17.05 -2.34 -4.66
N VAL A 95 -17.29 -2.39 -5.97
CA VAL A 95 -17.15 -3.60 -6.79
C VAL A 95 -15.68 -3.85 -7.10
N GLU A 96 -15.27 -5.11 -7.03
CA GLU A 96 -13.94 -5.55 -7.43
C GLU A 96 -13.99 -6.92 -8.08
N CYS A 97 -13.02 -7.20 -8.95
CA CYS A 97 -12.80 -8.51 -9.53
C CYS A 97 -12.32 -9.50 -8.44
N ALA A 98 -12.79 -10.74 -8.50
CA ALA A 98 -12.32 -11.79 -7.61
C ALA A 98 -10.81 -12.04 -7.85
N GLY A 99 -9.99 -11.87 -6.81
CA GLY A 99 -8.53 -12.01 -6.89
C GLY A 99 -7.76 -10.69 -6.92
N ALA A 100 -8.44 -9.54 -6.96
CA ALA A 100 -7.81 -8.24 -6.82
C ALA A 100 -7.19 -8.04 -5.43
N GLY A 101 -6.18 -7.18 -5.35
CA GLY A 101 -5.42 -6.91 -4.12
C GLY A 101 -4.24 -7.86 -3.90
N ALA A 102 -4.04 -8.79 -4.82
CA ALA A 102 -2.86 -9.64 -4.87
C ALA A 102 -1.70 -8.91 -5.57
N ALA A 103 -0.47 -9.11 -5.08
CA ALA A 103 0.74 -8.69 -5.78
C ALA A 103 0.80 -9.32 -7.18
N CYS A 104 1.29 -8.56 -8.15
CA CYS A 104 1.43 -8.98 -9.54
C CYS A 104 2.61 -8.28 -10.23
N ASP A 105 2.98 -8.79 -11.39
CA ASP A 105 4.03 -8.23 -12.24
C ASP A 105 3.41 -7.36 -13.34
N THR A 106 3.77 -6.08 -13.34
CA THR A 106 3.29 -5.10 -14.33
C THR A 106 3.98 -5.27 -15.70
N GLY A 107 5.05 -6.06 -15.77
CA GLY A 107 5.93 -6.14 -16.93
C GLY A 107 6.89 -4.95 -17.05
N GLY A 108 6.96 -4.08 -16.04
CA GLY A 108 7.97 -3.02 -15.93
C GLY A 108 9.39 -3.55 -15.77
N ILE A 109 10.32 -2.68 -15.36
CA ILE A 109 11.71 -3.03 -15.07
C ILE A 109 11.99 -2.72 -13.59
N GLY A 110 12.96 -3.40 -12.99
CA GLY A 110 13.35 -3.17 -11.60
C GLY A 110 12.19 -3.22 -10.61
N ALA A 111 12.15 -2.23 -9.73
CA ALA A 111 11.13 -2.03 -8.70
C ALA A 111 9.74 -1.77 -9.30
N CYS A 112 9.66 -1.13 -10.47
CA CYS A 112 8.40 -0.77 -11.13
C CYS A 112 7.60 -1.98 -11.64
N ARG A 113 8.18 -3.17 -11.59
CA ARG A 113 7.46 -4.44 -11.80
C ARG A 113 6.43 -4.72 -10.72
N ALA A 114 6.65 -4.19 -9.52
CA ALA A 114 5.75 -4.40 -8.40
C ALA A 114 4.41 -3.71 -8.68
N GLY A 115 3.38 -4.53 -8.81
CA GLY A 115 2.02 -4.07 -8.95
C GLY A 115 1.06 -4.80 -8.02
N VAL A 116 -0.17 -4.29 -7.99
CA VAL A 116 -1.31 -4.92 -7.35
C VAL A 116 -2.40 -5.09 -8.38
N THR A 117 -3.03 -6.26 -8.37
CA THR A 117 -4.16 -6.57 -9.23
C THR A 117 -5.36 -5.68 -8.89
N ARG A 118 -5.91 -5.00 -9.88
CA ARG A 118 -7.09 -4.12 -9.77
C ARG A 118 -8.08 -4.46 -10.89
N CYS A 119 -9.35 -4.22 -10.65
CA CYS A 119 -10.40 -4.42 -11.63
C CYS A 119 -10.50 -3.18 -12.53
N SER A 120 -10.34 -3.37 -13.83
CA SER A 120 -10.38 -2.34 -14.87
C SER A 120 -11.19 -2.88 -16.02
N GLY A 121 -12.33 -2.25 -16.37
CA GLY A 121 -13.21 -2.75 -17.42
C GLY A 121 -13.80 -4.15 -17.19
N GLY A 122 -13.75 -4.68 -15.96
CA GLY A 122 -14.18 -6.04 -15.63
C GLY A 122 -13.14 -7.13 -15.75
N GLU A 123 -11.91 -6.75 -16.10
CA GLU A 123 -10.74 -7.61 -16.13
C GLU A 123 -9.80 -7.29 -14.96
N LEU A 124 -9.03 -8.29 -14.51
CA LEU A 124 -7.93 -8.04 -13.59
C LEU A 124 -6.75 -7.46 -14.37
N GLU A 125 -6.42 -6.22 -14.08
CA GLU A 125 -5.24 -5.53 -14.57
C GLU A 125 -4.19 -5.43 -13.45
N CYS A 126 -2.91 -5.57 -13.78
CA CYS A 126 -1.84 -5.33 -12.82
C CYS A 126 -1.42 -3.86 -12.86
N THR A 127 -1.76 -3.09 -11.83
CA THR A 127 -1.40 -1.67 -11.74
C THR A 127 -0.12 -1.50 -10.92
N PRO A 128 0.89 -0.74 -11.40
CA PRO A 128 2.08 -0.44 -10.62
C PRO A 128 1.73 0.27 -9.32
N ILE A 129 2.45 -0.08 -8.25
CA ILE A 129 2.36 0.57 -6.95
C ILE A 129 3.68 1.23 -6.52
N VAL A 130 4.74 1.01 -7.29
CA VAL A 130 6.04 1.65 -7.13
C VAL A 130 6.25 2.57 -8.32
N GLU A 131 6.55 3.82 -8.03
CA GLU A 131 7.02 4.80 -9.01
C GLU A 131 8.55 4.76 -9.04
N ALA A 132 9.15 5.16 -10.16
CA ALA A 132 10.59 5.28 -10.27
C ALA A 132 11.12 6.34 -9.29
N GLU A 133 12.11 5.96 -8.48
CA GLU A 133 12.78 6.82 -7.52
C GLU A 133 14.28 6.89 -7.85
N ALA A 134 15.07 7.67 -7.09
CA ALA A 134 16.52 7.65 -7.29
C ALA A 134 17.12 6.37 -6.69
N GLU A 135 18.14 5.82 -7.35
CA GLU A 135 18.86 4.62 -6.89
C GLU A 135 19.34 4.76 -5.44
N VAL A 136 19.13 3.69 -4.66
CA VAL A 136 19.69 3.50 -3.32
C VAL A 136 20.36 2.14 -3.32
N CYS A 137 21.55 2.03 -2.74
CA CYS A 137 22.33 0.79 -2.78
C CYS A 137 21.63 -0.32 -1.98
N ASN A 138 20.75 -1.07 -2.64
CA ASN A 138 19.86 -2.05 -2.01
C ASN A 138 19.63 -3.30 -2.89
N GLY A 139 20.24 -3.33 -4.08
CA GLY A 139 20.17 -4.46 -5.01
C GLY A 139 18.89 -4.45 -5.81
N VAL A 140 18.18 -3.33 -5.84
CA VAL A 140 16.97 -3.09 -6.59
C VAL A 140 17.23 -1.92 -7.52
N ASP A 141 16.81 -2.08 -8.76
CA ASP A 141 16.71 -1.01 -9.75
C ASP A 141 15.47 -0.15 -9.39
N ASP A 142 15.69 0.87 -8.57
CA ASP A 142 14.64 1.75 -8.00
C ASP A 142 14.21 2.83 -9.00
N ASP A 143 15.07 3.21 -9.94
CA ASP A 143 14.77 4.18 -11.01
C ASP A 143 14.18 3.53 -12.28
N CYS A 144 14.17 2.20 -12.29
CA CYS A 144 13.55 1.35 -13.28
C CYS A 144 14.15 1.48 -14.69
N ASP A 145 15.45 1.78 -14.79
CA ASP A 145 16.17 1.93 -16.05
C ASP A 145 16.72 0.61 -16.62
N GLY A 146 16.72 -0.46 -15.82
CA GLY A 146 17.22 -1.78 -16.16
C GLY A 146 18.61 -2.11 -15.68
N THR A 147 19.25 -1.20 -14.95
CA THR A 147 20.53 -1.38 -14.30
C THR A 147 20.32 -1.28 -12.79
N VAL A 148 20.79 -2.27 -12.06
CA VAL A 148 20.66 -2.27 -10.60
C VAL A 148 21.79 -1.44 -10.00
N ASP A 149 21.44 -0.48 -9.13
CA ASP A 149 22.35 0.33 -8.31
C ASP A 149 23.43 1.14 -9.09
N ASP A 150 23.18 1.55 -10.34
CA ASP A 150 24.23 2.12 -11.21
C ASP A 150 24.65 3.56 -10.86
N ASP A 151 23.78 4.32 -10.20
CA ASP A 151 24.07 5.63 -9.61
C ASP A 151 23.79 5.65 -8.08
N ALA A 152 23.74 4.47 -7.45
CA ALA A 152 23.43 4.33 -6.04
C ALA A 152 24.51 4.96 -5.13
N PRO A 153 24.16 5.92 -4.26
CA PRO A 153 25.12 6.56 -3.38
C PRO A 153 25.50 5.64 -2.21
N CYS A 154 26.79 5.57 -1.91
CA CYS A 154 27.34 4.95 -0.70
C CYS A 154 28.13 5.95 0.15
N PRO A 155 28.31 5.68 1.46
CA PRO A 155 29.20 6.44 2.34
C PRO A 155 30.64 6.55 1.80
N ASP A 156 31.39 7.52 2.33
CA ASP A 156 32.76 7.83 1.86
C ASP A 156 33.68 6.60 1.84
N ARG A 157 34.23 6.28 0.66
CA ARG A 157 35.14 5.14 0.35
C ARG A 157 34.49 3.76 0.18
N GLU A 158 33.17 3.70 0.11
CA GLU A 158 32.43 2.50 -0.26
C GLU A 158 31.92 2.62 -1.69
N VAL A 159 31.67 1.47 -2.31
CA VAL A 159 31.02 1.36 -3.61
C VAL A 159 29.79 0.47 -3.44
N CYS A 160 28.75 0.76 -4.22
CA CYS A 160 27.62 -0.16 -4.24
C CYS A 160 27.99 -1.43 -5.01
N HIS A 161 27.85 -2.57 -4.36
CA HIS A 161 28.07 -3.87 -4.97
C HIS A 161 27.06 -4.88 -4.41
N ASP A 162 26.30 -5.51 -5.30
CA ASP A 162 25.25 -6.48 -4.97
C ASP A 162 24.26 -5.99 -3.90
N GLY A 163 23.90 -4.71 -3.97
CA GLY A 163 22.95 -4.09 -3.05
C GLY A 163 23.45 -3.82 -1.64
N ARG A 164 24.78 -3.74 -1.47
CA ARG A 164 25.42 -3.30 -0.24
C ARG A 164 26.54 -2.33 -0.54
N CYS A 165 26.68 -1.34 0.34
CA CYS A 165 27.87 -0.50 0.34
C CYS A 165 29.02 -1.31 0.91
N VAL A 166 29.96 -1.70 0.04
CA VAL A 166 31.12 -2.49 0.43
C VAL A 166 32.37 -1.61 0.38
N PRO A 167 33.29 -1.77 1.35
CA PRO A 167 34.57 -1.09 1.29
C PRO A 167 35.34 -1.49 0.03
N ASN A 168 36.00 -0.51 -0.57
CA ASN A 168 37.03 -0.80 -1.55
C ASN A 168 38.24 -1.41 -0.82
N CYS A 169 38.74 -2.53 -1.31
CA CYS A 169 39.89 -3.23 -0.75
C CYS A 169 41.07 -3.21 -1.73
N ASP A 170 42.26 -3.05 -1.15
CA ASP A 170 43.52 -3.17 -1.86
C ASP A 170 44.21 -4.47 -1.39
N VAL A 171 44.70 -5.25 -2.34
CA VAL A 171 45.54 -6.44 -2.12
C VAL A 171 46.86 -6.15 -1.39
N SER A 172 47.15 -4.89 -1.04
CA SER A 172 48.32 -4.41 -0.30
C SER A 172 48.17 -4.41 1.23
N ASP A 173 47.07 -4.96 1.77
CA ASP A 173 46.74 -5.04 3.21
C ASP A 173 46.44 -3.69 3.91
N GLU A 174 46.36 -2.57 3.17
CA GLU A 174 45.99 -1.26 3.75
C GLU A 174 44.48 -1.15 4.04
N PHE A 175 43.64 -1.82 3.25
CA PHE A 175 42.18 -1.84 3.38
C PHE A 175 41.68 -3.29 3.40
N VAL A 176 41.51 -3.82 4.61
CA VAL A 176 41.12 -5.22 4.83
C VAL A 176 39.60 -5.33 4.98
N CYS A 177 39.01 -6.33 4.34
CA CYS A 177 37.59 -6.63 4.45
C CYS A 177 37.19 -7.09 5.86
N ASP A 178 35.93 -6.83 6.23
CA ASP A 178 35.36 -7.29 7.49
C ASP A 178 35.27 -8.82 7.59
N VAL A 179 35.09 -9.32 8.82
CA VAL A 179 35.02 -10.76 9.08
C VAL A 179 33.86 -11.39 8.31
N GLY A 180 34.16 -12.40 7.48
CA GLY A 180 33.17 -13.07 6.62
C GLY A 180 33.25 -12.65 5.15
N PHE A 181 34.04 -11.62 4.85
CA PHE A 181 34.27 -11.10 3.51
C PHE A 181 35.74 -11.26 3.12
N GLU A 182 36.01 -11.45 1.83
CA GLU A 182 37.36 -11.44 1.28
C GLU A 182 37.46 -10.47 0.10
N CYS A 183 38.65 -9.93 -0.12
CA CYS A 183 38.89 -9.02 -1.22
C CYS A 183 38.88 -9.79 -2.55
N ASP A 184 37.96 -9.46 -3.45
CA ASP A 184 37.98 -9.98 -4.82
C ASP A 184 39.08 -9.26 -5.62
N PRO A 185 40.16 -9.96 -6.04
CA PRO A 185 41.24 -9.35 -6.80
C PRO A 185 40.83 -8.90 -8.20
N ALA A 186 39.67 -9.33 -8.73
CA ALA A 186 39.18 -8.91 -10.04
C ALA A 186 38.51 -7.53 -9.99
N THR A 187 37.76 -7.25 -8.94
CA THR A 187 36.94 -6.04 -8.79
C THR A 187 37.52 -5.04 -7.79
N GLY A 188 38.32 -5.50 -6.81
CA GLY A 188 38.81 -4.69 -5.70
C GLY A 188 37.74 -4.45 -4.62
N PHE A 189 36.72 -5.30 -4.55
CA PHE A 189 35.60 -5.18 -3.61
C PHE A 189 35.60 -6.31 -2.59
N CYS A 190 35.07 -6.03 -1.40
CA CYS A 190 34.86 -7.06 -0.38
C CYS A 190 33.61 -7.89 -0.70
N ILE A 191 33.80 -9.18 -1.02
CA ILE A 191 32.72 -10.11 -1.35
C ILE A 191 32.53 -11.17 -0.26
N GLU A 192 31.32 -11.71 -0.12
CA GLU A 192 31.05 -12.80 0.84
C GLU A 192 31.85 -14.06 0.46
N VAL A 193 32.61 -14.59 1.42
CA VAL A 193 33.42 -15.81 1.21
C VAL A 193 32.55 -17.00 0.81
N ALA A 194 31.31 -17.05 1.31
CA ALA A 194 30.37 -18.14 1.04
C ALA A 194 29.87 -18.17 -0.43
N CYS A 195 29.87 -17.03 -1.12
CA CYS A 195 29.35 -16.91 -2.48
C CYS A 195 30.43 -16.92 -3.57
N ARG A 196 31.70 -17.01 -3.18
CA ARG A 196 32.80 -17.08 -4.14
C ARG A 196 32.71 -18.32 -5.03
N GLY A 197 32.67 -18.10 -6.33
CA GLY A 197 32.64 -19.17 -7.35
C GLY A 197 31.28 -19.84 -7.50
N ILE A 198 30.24 -19.32 -6.83
CA ILE A 198 28.87 -19.74 -7.02
C ILE A 198 28.25 -18.88 -8.13
N SER A 199 27.80 -19.53 -9.18
CA SER A 199 27.04 -18.89 -10.25
C SER A 199 25.62 -19.42 -10.16
N CYS A 200 24.66 -18.54 -9.90
CA CYS A 200 23.26 -18.88 -9.82
C CYS A 200 22.58 -18.78 -11.20
N ASP A 201 21.49 -19.52 -11.38
CA ASP A 201 20.70 -19.47 -12.63
C ASP A 201 19.97 -18.12 -12.74
N ALA A 202 19.46 -17.80 -13.93
CA ALA A 202 18.76 -16.53 -14.17
C ALA A 202 17.59 -16.33 -13.19
N GLY A 203 17.60 -15.20 -12.46
CA GLY A 203 16.59 -14.87 -11.45
C GLY A 203 16.88 -15.40 -10.04
N GLN A 204 18.09 -15.91 -9.79
CA GLN A 204 18.54 -16.35 -8.47
C GLN A 204 19.70 -15.50 -7.96
N ILE A 205 19.78 -15.33 -6.64
CA ILE A 205 20.85 -14.61 -5.96
C ILE A 205 21.51 -15.56 -4.97
N CYS A 206 22.85 -15.52 -4.84
CA CYS A 206 23.55 -16.30 -3.83
C CYS A 206 23.37 -15.66 -2.45
N ARG A 207 22.88 -16.45 -1.49
CA ARG A 207 22.73 -16.07 -0.08
C ARG A 207 23.28 -17.19 0.79
N ASP A 208 24.26 -16.89 1.65
CA ASP A 208 24.92 -17.88 2.53
C ASP A 208 25.47 -19.10 1.76
N GLY A 209 25.94 -18.90 0.53
CA GLY A 209 26.44 -19.96 -0.33
C GLY A 209 25.36 -20.84 -0.99
N VAL A 210 24.10 -20.40 -0.98
CA VAL A 210 22.97 -21.08 -1.62
C VAL A 210 22.29 -20.13 -2.61
N CYS A 211 22.05 -20.59 -3.83
CA CYS A 211 21.23 -19.86 -4.80
C CYS A 211 19.77 -19.96 -4.39
N ALA A 212 19.17 -18.85 -3.99
CA ALA A 212 17.75 -18.76 -3.69
C ALA A 212 17.02 -18.13 -4.88
N GLY A 213 15.86 -18.69 -5.24
CA GLY A 213 14.94 -18.03 -6.17
C GLY A 213 14.23 -16.83 -5.54
N GLU A 214 13.57 -16.04 -6.38
CA GLU A 214 12.79 -14.87 -5.95
C GLU A 214 11.85 -15.23 -4.79
N CYS A 215 11.98 -14.53 -3.66
CA CYS A 215 11.18 -14.73 -2.44
C CYS A 215 11.34 -16.09 -1.74
N GLU A 216 12.25 -16.95 -2.20
CA GLU A 216 12.49 -18.24 -1.57
C GLU A 216 13.14 -18.03 -0.19
N GLY A 217 12.44 -18.49 0.86
CA GLY A 217 12.88 -18.31 2.25
C GLY A 217 12.68 -16.89 2.81
N VAL A 218 12.12 -15.96 2.05
CA VAL A 218 11.79 -14.61 2.54
C VAL A 218 10.47 -14.66 3.30
N VAL A 219 10.47 -14.13 4.52
CA VAL A 219 9.27 -13.91 5.33
C VAL A 219 9.19 -12.43 5.61
N CYS A 220 8.30 -11.73 4.91
CA CYS A 220 8.20 -10.29 5.06
C CYS A 220 7.59 -9.89 6.41
N PRO A 221 7.92 -8.68 6.92
CA PRO A 221 7.31 -8.14 8.12
C PRO A 221 5.78 -8.09 8.02
N HIS A 222 5.13 -8.05 9.19
CA HIS A 222 3.67 -8.11 9.26
C HIS A 222 3.00 -7.05 8.35
N GLY A 223 2.08 -7.50 7.48
CA GLY A 223 1.32 -6.62 6.58
C GLY A 223 1.93 -6.47 5.18
N GLN A 224 3.16 -6.95 4.96
CA GLN A 224 3.85 -6.87 3.68
C GLN A 224 3.74 -8.17 2.88
N GLN A 225 3.93 -8.07 1.56
CA GLN A 225 3.98 -9.20 0.63
C GLN A 225 5.37 -9.30 0.04
N CYS A 226 5.89 -10.52 -0.16
CA CYS A 226 7.13 -10.67 -0.91
C CYS A 226 6.85 -10.64 -2.41
N PHE A 227 7.58 -9.81 -3.13
CA PHE A 227 7.57 -9.75 -4.58
C PHE A 227 9.00 -9.52 -5.08
N ARG A 228 9.54 -10.45 -5.88
CA ARG A 228 10.89 -10.39 -6.47
C ARG A 228 12.02 -10.06 -5.47
N ASP A 229 12.07 -10.77 -4.34
CA ASP A 229 13.03 -10.52 -3.24
C ASP A 229 12.97 -9.09 -2.66
N ARG A 230 11.79 -8.48 -2.70
CA ARG A 230 11.47 -7.26 -1.96
C ARG A 230 10.23 -7.48 -1.12
N CYS A 231 10.25 -6.98 0.11
CA CYS A 231 9.04 -6.87 0.90
C CYS A 231 8.36 -5.56 0.57
N ILE A 232 7.17 -5.66 -0.01
CA ILE A 232 6.35 -4.51 -0.41
C ILE A 232 5.16 -4.40 0.52
N ASP A 233 4.90 -3.20 1.04
CA ASP A 233 3.61 -2.88 1.64
C ASP A 233 2.68 -2.43 0.50
N PRO A 234 1.69 -3.25 0.10
CA PRO A 234 0.77 -2.88 -0.98
C PRO A 234 -0.10 -1.66 -0.61
N CYS A 235 -0.20 -1.33 0.68
CA CYS A 235 -0.92 -0.18 1.20
C CYS A 235 -0.04 1.05 1.44
N ALA A 236 1.27 0.98 1.21
CA ALA A 236 2.13 2.15 1.26
C ALA A 236 1.66 3.20 0.25
N GLY A 237 1.50 4.45 0.70
CA GLY A 237 1.01 5.56 -0.13
C GLY A 237 -0.48 5.51 -0.50
N VAL A 238 -1.21 4.44 -0.16
CA VAL A 238 -2.64 4.31 -0.48
C VAL A 238 -3.48 5.11 0.51
N SER A 239 -4.07 6.20 0.04
CA SER A 239 -4.97 7.05 0.83
C SER A 239 -6.44 6.73 0.54
N CYS A 240 -7.10 6.03 1.46
CA CYS A 240 -8.51 5.71 1.33
C CYS A 240 -9.42 6.83 1.83
N GLY A 241 -10.54 7.05 1.13
CA GLY A 241 -11.58 7.98 1.55
C GLY A 241 -12.20 7.62 2.90
N ALA A 242 -12.92 8.57 3.50
CA ALA A 242 -13.54 8.39 4.82
C ALA A 242 -14.45 7.15 4.87
N GLY A 243 -14.23 6.29 5.88
CA GLY A 243 -14.99 5.05 6.06
C GLY A 243 -14.47 3.85 5.26
N SER A 244 -13.37 4.00 4.52
CA SER A 244 -12.68 2.91 3.83
C SER A 244 -11.29 2.67 4.43
N ILE A 245 -10.82 1.43 4.35
CA ILE A 245 -9.50 0.99 4.78
C ILE A 245 -8.73 0.38 3.61
N CYS A 246 -7.40 0.47 3.63
CA CYS A 246 -6.59 -0.24 2.66
C CYS A 246 -6.43 -1.71 3.07
N ARG A 247 -6.66 -2.62 2.13
CA ARG A 247 -6.39 -4.05 2.30
C ARG A 247 -5.79 -4.60 1.01
N GLY A 248 -4.53 -5.01 1.07
CA GLY A 248 -3.82 -5.51 -0.11
C GLY A 248 -3.69 -4.46 -1.22
N GLY A 249 -3.56 -3.18 -0.87
CA GLY A 249 -3.43 -2.08 -1.83
C GLY A 249 -4.72 -1.59 -2.47
N ILE A 250 -5.87 -2.05 -1.96
CA ILE A 250 -7.20 -1.65 -2.42
C ILE A 250 -7.99 -1.03 -1.27
N CYS A 251 -8.66 0.10 -1.53
CA CYS A 251 -9.56 0.73 -0.57
C CYS A 251 -10.91 0.02 -0.50
N VAL A 252 -11.13 -0.74 0.57
CA VAL A 252 -12.39 -1.45 0.84
C VAL A 252 -13.20 -0.74 1.92
N PRO A 253 -14.55 -0.80 1.91
CA PRO A 253 -15.34 -0.22 2.98
C PRO A 253 -14.91 -0.84 4.32
N GLY A 254 -14.64 0.02 5.29
CA GLY A 254 -14.25 -0.37 6.62
C GLY A 254 -15.39 -1.06 7.36
N CYS A 255 -15.06 -1.70 8.47
CA CYS A 255 -16.07 -2.30 9.34
C CYS A 255 -17.10 -1.24 9.76
N GLY A 256 -18.35 -1.66 9.94
CA GLY A 256 -19.45 -0.76 10.30
C GLY A 256 -20.03 0.05 9.13
N GLN A 257 -19.45 -0.04 7.94
CA GLN A 257 -20.11 0.38 6.69
C GLN A 257 -20.96 -0.75 6.10
N CYS A 258 -21.90 -0.40 5.23
CA CYS A 258 -22.62 -1.38 4.40
C CYS A 258 -21.61 -2.15 3.54
N ASP A 259 -21.73 -3.48 3.49
CA ASP A 259 -20.79 -4.39 2.81
C ASP A 259 -19.32 -4.21 3.23
N GLY A 260 -19.10 -3.63 4.41
CA GLY A 260 -17.77 -3.42 4.98
C GLY A 260 -17.13 -4.69 5.50
N VAL A 261 -15.82 -4.61 5.76
CA VAL A 261 -15.07 -5.76 6.29
C VAL A 261 -15.68 -6.28 7.59
N VAL A 262 -15.84 -7.60 7.67
CA VAL A 262 -16.25 -8.26 8.91
C VAL A 262 -14.99 -8.54 9.73
N CYS A 263 -14.92 -7.95 10.91
CA CYS A 263 -13.79 -8.18 11.81
C CYS A 263 -13.79 -9.63 12.29
N GLY A 264 -12.59 -10.23 12.27
CA GLY A 264 -12.37 -11.58 12.79
C GLY A 264 -12.75 -11.70 14.27
N ALA A 265 -12.95 -12.93 14.74
CA ALA A 265 -13.30 -13.18 16.13
C ALA A 265 -12.26 -12.55 17.08
N GLY A 266 -12.75 -11.78 18.07
CA GLY A 266 -11.90 -11.07 19.03
C GLY A 266 -11.52 -9.65 18.63
N LEU A 267 -11.69 -9.26 17.36
CA LEU A 267 -11.45 -7.89 16.91
C LEU A 267 -12.71 -7.03 17.03
N THR A 268 -12.52 -5.76 17.34
CA THR A 268 -13.57 -4.73 17.40
C THR A 268 -13.47 -3.76 16.25
N CYS A 269 -14.62 -3.33 15.76
CA CYS A 269 -14.66 -2.33 14.72
C CYS A 269 -14.34 -0.93 15.28
N ALA A 270 -13.28 -0.31 14.79
CA ALA A 270 -13.00 1.09 15.06
C ALA A 270 -14.07 1.94 14.36
N THR A 271 -14.89 2.65 15.15
CA THR A 271 -15.98 3.50 14.65
C THR A 271 -15.48 4.69 13.82
N VAL A 272 -14.20 5.04 13.97
CA VAL A 272 -13.48 6.04 13.18
C VAL A 272 -12.47 5.30 12.31
N GLY A 273 -12.48 5.55 11.00
CA GLY A 273 -11.60 4.88 10.03
C GLY A 273 -12.12 3.52 9.53
N GLY A 274 -12.85 2.76 10.36
CA GLY A 274 -13.45 1.49 9.95
C GLY A 274 -12.44 0.32 9.94
N GLU A 275 -11.37 0.42 10.72
CA GLU A 275 -10.38 -0.65 10.84
C GLU A 275 -10.77 -1.68 11.91
N CYS A 276 -10.42 -2.94 11.67
CA CYS A 276 -10.59 -3.99 12.67
C CYS A 276 -9.42 -3.97 13.63
N THR A 277 -9.69 -3.54 14.86
CA THR A 277 -8.67 -3.35 15.90
C THR A 277 -8.86 -4.39 17.00
N ASP A 278 -7.76 -4.92 17.55
CA ASP A 278 -7.84 -5.75 18.75
C ASP A 278 -8.15 -4.83 19.95
N PRO A 279 -9.31 -4.98 20.61
CA PRO A 279 -9.72 -4.13 21.73
C PRO A 279 -8.75 -4.22 22.92
N SER A 280 -7.94 -5.28 22.97
CA SER A 280 -6.96 -5.52 24.02
C SER A 280 -5.76 -4.56 23.92
N CYS A 281 -5.50 -3.99 22.74
CA CYS A 281 -4.54 -2.89 22.54
C CYS A 281 -5.28 -1.56 22.27
N ALA A 282 -6.02 -1.08 23.27
CA ALA A 282 -6.78 0.16 23.16
C ALA A 282 -5.85 1.37 22.86
N GLY A 283 -6.04 1.99 21.69
CA GLY A 283 -5.20 3.08 21.20
C GLY A 283 -4.19 2.69 20.12
N GLY A 284 -4.15 1.41 19.73
CA GLY A 284 -3.22 0.90 18.73
C GLY A 284 -1.84 0.61 19.31
N CYS A 285 -0.95 0.14 18.44
CA CYS A 285 0.44 -0.14 18.75
C CYS A 285 1.35 0.92 18.12
N GLY A 286 2.54 1.12 18.68
CA GLY A 286 3.51 2.07 18.14
C GLY A 286 4.01 1.68 16.75
N ALA A 287 4.67 2.60 16.06
CA ALA A 287 5.27 2.31 14.74
C ALA A 287 6.18 1.07 14.80
N GLY A 288 6.07 0.21 13.79
CA GLY A 288 6.80 -1.05 13.72
C GLY A 288 6.31 -2.17 14.63
N THR A 289 5.13 -2.03 15.24
CA THR A 289 4.51 -3.08 16.07
C THR A 289 3.06 -3.30 15.70
N PHE A 290 2.55 -4.52 15.91
CA PHE A 290 1.14 -4.86 15.70
C PHE A 290 0.56 -5.52 16.94
N CYS A 291 -0.77 -5.43 17.12
CA CYS A 291 -1.41 -6.07 18.27
C CYS A 291 -1.64 -7.55 17.99
N ARG A 292 -1.15 -8.41 18.88
CA ARG A 292 -1.43 -9.85 18.89
C ARG A 292 -1.86 -10.23 20.30
N GLU A 293 -3.14 -10.54 20.46
CA GLU A 293 -3.74 -11.02 21.71
C GLU A 293 -3.49 -10.06 22.91
N GLY A 294 -3.63 -8.76 22.67
CA GLY A 294 -3.44 -7.74 23.71
C GLY A 294 -2.00 -7.38 24.06
N THR A 295 -1.03 -7.86 23.29
CA THR A 295 0.37 -7.41 23.39
C THR A 295 0.78 -6.78 22.05
N CYS A 296 1.39 -5.59 22.11
CA CYS A 296 2.07 -5.05 20.94
C CYS A 296 3.35 -5.84 20.71
N VAL A 297 3.36 -6.61 19.63
CA VAL A 297 4.49 -7.43 19.21
C VAL A 297 5.21 -6.74 18.06
N ASP A 298 6.51 -6.96 17.98
CA ASP A 298 7.35 -6.42 16.91
C ASP A 298 6.85 -6.94 15.55
N ALA A 299 6.65 -6.04 14.58
CA ALA A 299 6.29 -6.41 13.21
C ALA A 299 7.39 -7.23 12.51
N CYS A 300 8.61 -7.17 13.04
CA CYS A 300 9.77 -7.96 12.64
C CYS A 300 9.83 -9.37 13.28
N ASP A 301 8.91 -9.71 14.19
CA ASP A 301 8.89 -11.04 14.82
C ASP A 301 8.72 -12.17 13.78
N GLY A 302 9.78 -12.95 13.57
CA GLY A 302 9.82 -14.03 12.58
C GLY A 302 10.09 -13.58 11.14
N ALA A 303 10.38 -12.30 10.90
CA ALA A 303 10.73 -11.81 9.58
C ALA A 303 12.12 -12.32 9.14
N VAL A 304 12.21 -12.73 7.87
CA VAL A 304 13.45 -13.09 7.19
C VAL A 304 13.54 -12.20 5.96
N CYS A 305 14.24 -11.08 6.12
CA CYS A 305 14.32 -10.07 5.08
C CYS A 305 15.21 -10.50 3.91
N PRO A 306 14.93 -10.01 2.69
CA PRO A 306 15.77 -10.25 1.54
C PRO A 306 17.20 -9.72 1.74
N ARG A 307 18.17 -10.34 1.05
CA ARG A 307 19.60 -9.94 1.04
C ARG A 307 20.23 -9.78 2.42
N GLY A 308 19.73 -10.49 3.43
CA GLY A 308 20.24 -10.40 4.81
C GLY A 308 20.03 -9.02 5.45
N ALA A 309 19.13 -8.20 4.88
CA ALA A 309 18.73 -6.93 5.44
C ALA A 309 18.20 -7.12 6.88
N ALA A 310 18.39 -6.10 7.71
CA ALA A 310 17.81 -6.11 9.04
C ALA A 310 16.33 -5.69 8.94
N CYS A 311 15.47 -6.36 9.71
CA CYS A 311 14.13 -5.82 9.91
C CYS A 311 14.19 -4.77 11.02
N ILE A 312 13.84 -3.53 10.70
CA ILE A 312 13.80 -2.41 11.65
C ILE A 312 12.45 -1.72 11.52
N ALA A 313 11.75 -1.59 12.64
CA ALA A 313 10.45 -0.92 12.71
C ALA A 313 9.41 -1.44 11.69
N GLY A 314 9.43 -2.75 11.42
CA GLY A 314 8.50 -3.38 10.48
C GLY A 314 8.90 -3.24 9.00
N GLU A 315 10.10 -2.75 8.70
CA GLU A 315 10.61 -2.62 7.33
C GLU A 315 11.93 -3.37 7.17
N CYS A 316 12.12 -3.99 6.00
CA CYS A 316 13.40 -4.58 5.64
C CYS A 316 14.32 -3.48 5.13
N VAL A 317 15.31 -3.11 5.93
CA VAL A 317 16.28 -2.07 5.62
C VAL A 317 17.68 -2.66 5.50
N VAL A 318 18.39 -2.28 4.45
CA VAL A 318 19.81 -2.61 4.32
C VAL A 318 20.55 -1.80 5.38
N THR A 319 21.21 -2.50 6.30
CA THR A 319 22.04 -1.87 7.33
C THR A 319 23.47 -2.35 7.20
N ASP A 320 24.42 -1.44 7.42
CA ASP A 320 25.86 -1.73 7.47
C ASP A 320 26.26 -2.64 8.65
N VAL A 321 25.28 -3.07 9.45
CA VAL A 321 25.48 -3.87 10.65
C VAL A 321 24.98 -5.30 10.40
N PRO A 322 25.87 -6.30 10.43
CA PRO A 322 25.47 -7.70 10.32
C PRO A 322 24.46 -8.08 11.43
N PRO A 323 23.47 -8.95 11.13
CA PRO A 323 22.53 -9.41 12.14
C PRO A 323 23.30 -10.17 13.24
N GLY A 324 23.37 -9.58 14.43
CA GLY A 324 24.00 -10.20 15.61
C GLY A 324 24.91 -9.32 16.46
N THR A 325 25.15 -8.06 16.09
CA THR A 325 25.75 -7.12 17.06
C THR A 325 24.65 -6.53 17.93
N ASP A 326 24.49 -7.15 19.10
CA ASP A 326 23.75 -6.59 20.22
C ASP A 326 24.19 -5.14 20.44
N ALA A 327 23.29 -4.19 20.20
CA ALA A 327 23.43 -2.81 20.63
C ALA A 327 23.26 -2.75 22.17
N GLY A 328 24.09 -3.51 22.88
CA GLY A 328 24.31 -3.37 24.29
C GLY A 328 24.92 -2.00 24.51
N THR A 329 24.17 -1.14 25.20
CA THR A 329 24.61 0.17 25.68
C THR A 329 25.78 0.01 26.65
N THR A 330 27.00 -0.19 26.15
CA THR A 330 28.20 -0.02 26.95
C THR A 330 28.55 1.46 26.93
N THR A 331 28.36 2.12 28.08
CA THR A 331 28.95 3.41 28.37
C THR A 331 30.46 3.36 28.11
N ARG A 332 30.89 3.91 26.97
CA ARG A 332 32.29 4.17 26.64
C ARG A 332 32.76 5.30 27.56
N MET A 333 33.30 4.95 28.73
CA MET A 333 34.13 5.88 29.49
C MET A 333 35.52 5.88 28.87
N ASP A 334 35.89 7.01 28.29
CA ASP A 334 37.27 7.31 27.92
C ASP A 334 38.12 7.47 29.20
N GLY A 335 38.86 6.42 29.56
CA GLY A 335 39.77 6.39 30.72
C GLY A 335 41.21 6.68 30.32
N GLY A 336 41.50 7.91 29.91
CA GLY A 336 42.86 8.42 29.80
C GLY A 336 43.20 9.36 30.95
N GLY A 337 44.24 9.08 31.73
CA GLY A 337 44.92 10.10 32.53
C GLY A 337 45.41 9.70 33.92
N SER A 338 46.70 9.37 33.99
CA SER A 338 47.72 9.82 34.96
C SER A 338 47.35 10.03 36.43
N THR A 339 48.18 9.40 37.27
CA THR A 339 48.51 9.78 38.64
C THR A 339 48.74 11.29 38.81
N ASP A 340 48.14 11.88 39.84
CA ASP A 340 48.87 12.59 40.90
C ASP A 340 47.96 13.02 42.05
N VAL A 341 48.59 13.09 43.21
CA VAL A 341 48.06 13.27 44.57
C VAL A 341 48.00 14.77 44.88
N ASP A 342 46.88 15.29 45.38
CA ASP A 342 46.92 16.13 46.59
C ASP A 342 45.54 16.47 47.18
N ALA A 343 45.55 16.63 48.50
CA ALA A 343 44.40 16.71 49.37
C ALA A 343 43.83 18.14 49.55
N GLY A 344 42.52 18.19 49.78
CA GLY A 344 41.88 19.18 50.66
C GLY A 344 41.31 20.44 50.01
N ARG A 345 40.00 20.65 50.15
CA ARG A 345 39.39 21.68 51.04
C ARG A 345 37.94 21.98 50.61
N THR A 346 37.10 22.06 51.61
CA THR A 346 35.66 22.39 51.60
C THR A 346 35.32 23.77 51.03
N GLY A 347 34.21 23.88 50.29
CA GLY A 347 33.33 25.06 50.34
C GLY A 347 32.80 25.62 49.01
N GLY A 348 31.47 25.54 48.81
CA GLY A 348 30.66 26.72 48.50
C GLY A 348 30.32 27.07 47.03
N ARG A 349 29.05 26.83 46.69
CA ARG A 349 28.11 27.64 45.85
C ARG A 349 28.43 27.95 44.38
N GLY A 350 27.48 27.50 43.53
CA GLY A 350 26.76 28.36 42.58
C GLY A 350 27.11 28.17 41.10
N GLY A 351 26.12 27.82 40.27
CA GLY A 351 26.19 28.05 38.81
C GLY A 351 25.46 27.04 37.92
N ASN A 352 24.19 27.35 37.65
CA ASN A 352 23.39 27.02 36.45
C ASN A 352 23.13 25.56 35.98
N PRO A 353 21.86 25.12 35.91
CA PRO A 353 21.46 23.96 35.13
C PRO A 353 21.34 24.30 33.63
N GLY A 354 21.94 23.45 32.79
CA GLY A 354 21.88 23.52 31.33
C GLY A 354 20.48 23.20 30.77
N CYS A 355 20.30 23.64 29.53
CA CYS A 355 19.06 23.72 28.76
C CYS A 355 18.25 22.43 28.68
N GLY A 356 16.99 22.48 29.12
CA GLY A 356 15.93 21.56 28.73
C GLY A 356 14.94 22.27 27.81
N CYS A 357 14.72 21.73 26.61
CA CYS A 357 13.68 22.21 25.70
C CYS A 357 12.32 21.70 26.18
N VAL A 358 11.42 22.63 26.52
CA VAL A 358 10.00 22.36 26.76
C VAL A 358 9.23 22.96 25.59
N VAL A 359 8.53 22.11 24.83
CA VAL A 359 7.57 22.53 23.81
C VAL A 359 6.31 23.03 24.51
N GLY A 360 6.00 24.31 24.32
CA GLY A 360 4.81 24.97 24.86
C GLY A 360 3.57 24.62 24.05
N SER A 361 2.53 24.18 24.74
CA SER A 361 1.15 24.09 24.25
C SER A 361 0.52 25.50 24.26
N GLU A 362 0.07 25.98 23.10
CA GLU A 362 -0.77 27.18 23.00
C GLU A 362 -2.25 26.76 22.88
N GLU A 363 -3.04 27.18 23.87
CA GLU A 363 -4.51 27.24 23.86
C GLU A 363 -4.95 28.73 23.96
N PRO A 364 -6.21 29.06 23.62
CA PRO A 364 -6.54 30.26 22.85
C PRO A 364 -6.80 31.50 23.70
N ALA A 365 -6.65 32.69 23.09
CA ALA A 365 -6.96 33.98 23.71
C ALA A 365 -8.21 34.67 23.08
N PRO A 366 -8.91 35.55 23.85
CA PRO A 366 -10.35 35.74 23.73
C PRO A 366 -10.79 37.02 22.99
N LEU A 367 -12.10 37.04 22.71
CA LEU A 367 -12.91 38.15 22.17
C LEU A 367 -12.83 39.43 23.02
N ALA A 368 -12.71 40.59 22.36
CA ALA A 368 -13.09 41.89 22.91
C ALA A 368 -13.78 42.75 21.85
N TRP A 369 -14.91 43.30 22.26
CA TRP A 369 -15.87 44.07 21.47
C TRP A 369 -15.45 45.54 21.32
N ALA A 370 -15.76 46.16 20.19
CA ALA A 370 -16.15 47.57 20.14
C ALA A 370 -17.03 47.84 18.91
N ALA A 371 -18.11 48.59 19.15
CA ALA A 371 -19.26 48.75 18.29
C ALA A 371 -19.30 50.11 17.58
N MET A 372 -20.21 50.21 16.60
CA MET A 372 -21.10 51.34 16.28
C MET A 372 -20.90 52.15 14.98
N PHE A 373 -22.08 52.46 14.40
CA PHE A 373 -22.45 53.36 13.29
C PHE A 373 -22.09 52.88 11.86
N GLY A 374 -23.02 52.58 10.95
CA GLY A 374 -24.38 53.07 10.72
C GLY A 374 -24.36 54.24 9.73
N VAL A 375 -24.83 54.06 8.50
CA VAL A 375 -25.69 54.99 7.72
C VAL A 375 -26.07 54.34 6.37
N ALA A 376 -27.30 54.64 5.97
CA ALA A 376 -28.08 54.03 4.91
C ALA A 376 -27.93 54.69 3.53
N LEU A 377 -28.57 54.01 2.56
CA LEU A 377 -29.25 54.53 1.36
C LEU A 377 -28.45 54.78 0.06
N ALA A 378 -28.74 53.90 -0.91
CA ALA A 378 -29.27 54.17 -2.25
C ALA A 378 -28.75 55.37 -3.08
N ILE A 379 -28.37 55.09 -4.34
CA ILE A 379 -29.00 55.61 -5.59
C ILE A 379 -28.18 55.15 -6.82
N TRP A 380 -28.77 54.22 -7.57
CA TRP A 380 -29.12 54.31 -9.00
C TRP A 380 -28.08 54.71 -10.09
N ARG A 381 -28.02 53.80 -11.10
CA ARG A 381 -28.06 54.02 -12.58
C ARG A 381 -26.77 54.28 -13.36
N ARG A 382 -26.50 53.39 -14.32
CA ARG A 382 -26.85 53.49 -15.77
C ARG A 382 -26.28 52.25 -16.51
N ARG A 383 -27.09 51.32 -17.03
CA ARG A 383 -27.62 51.26 -18.43
C ARG A 383 -26.60 51.62 -19.52
N ARG A 384 -26.09 50.60 -20.22
CA ARG A 384 -26.51 50.25 -21.58
C ARG A 384 -26.67 48.75 -21.69
#